data_AF-A0A2V7T6D6-F1
#
_entry.id   AF-A0A2V7T6D6-F1
#
_cell.length_a   1.000
_cell.length_b   1.000
_cell.length_c   1.000
_cell.angle_alpha   90.00
_cell.angle_beta   90.00
_cell.angle_gamma   90.00
#
_symmetry.space_group_name_H-M   'P 1'
#
loop_
_entity.id
_entity.type
_entity.pdbx_description
1 polymer ?
#
loop_
_entity_poly.entity_id
_entity_poly.type
_entity_poly.pdbx_seq_one_letter_code
_entity_poly.pdbx_strand_id
1 'polypeptide(L)'
;MAASECSDGIAIPCRSRPAFRLRTAPTRAHARFSRGSGSSLMGEASDGPAMDGDYVGWSVSYYVYVPRRFDLDLDAHNGGLSVDGVSGNLALNTHNGSVALVGVGGDVRAHTQNGSLNVQLTGTRWDGTGLDAETQNGSVRLAVPDQYAAQLETGTVNGSIRTDIPVTLSGRISRQLSIPLGGGGRTIRATTTNGSVSITRR
;
A
#
# COMPACT_ATOMS: atom_id res chain seq x y z
N MET A 1 31.15 -38.52 26.25
CA MET A 1 31.48 -37.57 25.15
C MET A 1 30.33 -36.59 25.02
N ALA A 2 30.66 -35.30 24.94
CA ALA A 2 29.85 -34.06 24.97
C ALA A 2 28.38 -34.16 24.51
N ALA A 3 27.36 -33.66 25.24
CA ALA A 3 26.96 -32.24 25.54
C ALA A 3 26.55 -31.49 24.24
N SER A 4 25.38 -30.86 24.07
CA SER A 4 24.58 -29.96 24.93
C SER A 4 23.09 -29.97 24.49
N GLU A 5 22.11 -30.20 25.38
CA GLU A 5 21.33 -29.24 26.21
C GLU A 5 20.26 -28.41 25.48
N CYS A 6 19.00 -28.80 25.74
CA CYS A 6 17.82 -27.93 25.74
C CYS A 6 17.90 -26.96 26.93
N SER A 7 17.41 -25.72 26.76
CA SER A 7 16.95 -24.89 27.88
C SER A 7 15.70 -24.11 27.46
N ASP A 8 14.60 -24.55 28.07
CA ASP A 8 13.49 -23.78 28.66
C ASP A 8 12.77 -22.66 27.89
N GLY A 9 11.44 -22.79 27.80
CA GLY A 9 10.57 -21.61 27.74
C GLY A 9 9.19 -21.74 27.12
N ILE A 10 8.31 -22.56 27.72
CA ILE A 10 6.83 -22.47 27.67
C ILE A 10 6.13 -23.01 26.39
N ALA A 11 5.47 -24.15 26.60
CA ALA A 11 4.47 -24.76 25.73
C ALA A 11 3.05 -24.46 26.23
N ILE A 12 2.13 -24.00 25.38
CA ILE A 12 0.69 -24.31 25.49
C ILE A 12 0.04 -24.36 24.09
N PRO A 13 -1.11 -25.05 23.88
CA PRO A 13 -1.13 -26.31 23.16
C PRO A 13 -2.09 -26.30 21.95
N CYS A 14 -1.80 -27.15 20.98
CA CYS A 14 -2.66 -27.34 19.83
C CYS A 14 -3.89 -28.21 20.21
N ARG A 15 -5.04 -27.60 20.58
CA ARG A 15 -6.41 -28.15 20.36
C ARG A 15 -7.51 -27.24 20.92
N SER A 16 -8.37 -26.72 20.04
CA SER A 16 -9.82 -26.92 20.06
C SER A 16 -10.49 -26.05 18.99
N ARG A 17 -11.21 -26.68 18.08
CA ARG A 17 -12.15 -25.99 17.18
C ARG A 17 -13.41 -25.65 17.98
N PRO A 18 -14.01 -24.48 17.72
CA PRO A 18 -15.38 -24.49 17.26
C PRO A 18 -15.45 -23.93 15.84
N ALA A 19 -16.32 -24.53 15.04
CA ALA A 19 -16.59 -24.12 13.67
C ALA A 19 -17.20 -22.70 13.66
N PHE A 20 -16.47 -21.73 13.11
CA PHE A 20 -17.06 -20.51 12.60
C PHE A 20 -16.68 -20.39 11.13
N ARG A 21 -17.59 -20.79 10.23
CA ARG A 21 -17.43 -20.52 8.80
C ARG A 21 -17.66 -19.03 8.56
N LEU A 22 -16.63 -18.20 8.76
CA LEU A 22 -16.57 -16.91 8.08
C LEU A 22 -16.15 -17.18 6.64
N ARG A 23 -17.16 -17.19 5.76
CA ARG A 23 -17.01 -17.25 4.31
C ARG A 23 -16.58 -15.86 3.81
N THR A 24 -15.47 -15.34 4.33
CA THR A 24 -14.85 -14.10 3.85
C THR A 24 -13.55 -14.48 3.16
N ALA A 25 -13.47 -14.20 1.86
CA ALA A 25 -12.26 -14.42 1.08
C ALA A 25 -11.06 -13.74 1.80
N PRO A 26 -9.96 -14.47 2.05
CA PRO A 26 -8.81 -13.89 2.73
C PRO A 26 -8.15 -12.87 1.80
N THR A 27 -8.02 -11.62 2.25
CA THR A 27 -7.33 -10.58 1.49
C THR A 27 -5.85 -10.54 1.82
N ARG A 28 -5.01 -10.32 0.81
CA ARG A 28 -3.55 -10.46 0.89
C ARG A 28 -2.90 -9.11 1.17
N ALA A 29 -2.14 -9.00 2.24
CA ALA A 29 -1.11 -7.98 2.38
C ALA A 29 0.25 -8.63 2.10
N HIS A 30 1.03 -8.04 1.19
CA HIS A 30 2.36 -8.52 0.83
C HIS A 30 3.37 -7.42 1.08
N ALA A 31 4.32 -7.69 1.95
CA ALA A 31 5.46 -6.82 2.19
C ALA A 31 6.72 -7.57 1.73
N ARG A 32 7.32 -7.09 0.64
CA ARG A 32 8.57 -7.67 0.12
C ARG A 32 9.70 -6.74 0.49
N PHE A 33 10.59 -7.18 1.38
CA PHE A 33 11.75 -6.42 1.81
C PHE A 33 12.99 -6.88 1.08
N SER A 34 13.74 -5.93 0.51
CA SER A 34 15.04 -6.21 -0.09
C SER A 34 16.00 -5.07 0.26
N ARG A 35 17.05 -5.42 1.00
CA ARG A 35 18.15 -4.59 1.51
C ARG A 35 17.81 -3.58 2.61
N GLY A 36 17.92 -3.94 3.89
CA GLY A 36 18.30 -3.00 4.96
C GLY A 36 17.23 -2.66 6.00
N SER A 37 17.59 -2.95 7.25
CA SER A 37 17.09 -2.55 8.59
C SER A 37 15.60 -2.31 8.78
N GLY A 38 14.98 -3.14 9.63
CA GLY A 38 13.76 -2.82 10.36
C GLY A 38 12.51 -2.59 9.52
N SER A 39 11.60 -3.55 9.58
CA SER A 39 10.19 -3.30 9.30
C SER A 39 9.37 -3.71 10.50
N SER A 40 8.37 -2.90 10.87
CA SER A 40 7.42 -3.21 11.93
C SER A 40 6.06 -3.40 11.28
N LEU A 41 5.64 -4.64 11.16
CA LEU A 41 4.22 -5.00 11.17
C LEU A 41 3.88 -5.12 12.65
N MET A 42 2.72 -4.64 13.14
CA MET A 42 2.34 -4.91 14.54
C MET A 42 2.46 -6.42 14.84
N GLY A 43 3.55 -6.81 15.52
CA GLY A 43 3.89 -8.19 15.87
C GLY A 43 5.02 -8.89 15.10
N GLU A 44 5.50 -8.38 13.95
CA GLU A 44 6.59 -9.02 13.19
C GLU A 44 7.64 -7.99 12.77
N ALA A 45 8.81 -8.07 13.43
CA ALA A 45 9.99 -7.27 13.10
C ALA A 45 11.04 -8.14 12.39
N SER A 46 11.59 -7.63 11.29
CA SER A 46 12.70 -8.29 10.59
C SER A 46 13.95 -7.44 10.64
N ASP A 47 14.90 -7.85 11.47
CA ASP A 47 16.27 -7.36 11.40
C ASP A 47 17.13 -8.33 10.63
N GLY A 48 17.96 -7.77 9.74
CA GLY A 48 18.89 -8.54 8.95
C GLY A 48 19.96 -9.22 9.80
N PRO A 49 20.66 -10.24 9.26
CA PRO A 49 21.81 -10.82 9.94
C PRO A 49 22.84 -9.73 10.29
N ALA A 50 23.49 -9.89 11.45
CA ALA A 50 24.63 -9.08 11.84
C ALA A 50 25.70 -9.15 10.74
N MET A 51 26.17 -7.99 10.30
CA MET A 51 27.07 -7.87 9.16
C MET A 51 28.52 -8.08 9.62
N ASP A 52 29.03 -9.30 9.45
CA ASP A 52 30.43 -9.66 9.71
C ASP A 52 31.04 -10.22 8.40
N GLY A 53 31.62 -9.34 7.58
CA GLY A 53 32.20 -9.71 6.27
C GLY A 53 31.20 -9.96 5.12
N ASP A 54 31.76 -10.22 3.93
CA ASP A 54 31.18 -10.39 2.57
C ASP A 54 29.68 -10.06 2.37
N TYR A 55 29.39 -9.12 1.46
CA TYR A 55 28.04 -8.63 1.11
C TYR A 55 27.09 -9.74 0.65
N VAL A 56 26.40 -10.41 1.58
CA VAL A 56 25.33 -11.35 1.24
C VAL A 56 24.03 -10.57 1.08
N GLY A 57 23.53 -10.49 -0.15
CA GLY A 57 22.21 -9.93 -0.42
C GLY A 57 21.13 -10.83 0.16
N TRP A 58 20.42 -10.35 1.18
CA TRP A 58 19.29 -11.07 1.77
C TRP A 58 17.96 -10.34 1.46
N SER A 59 16.88 -11.12 1.41
CA SER A 59 15.53 -10.61 1.20
C SER A 59 14.54 -11.44 2.01
N VAL A 60 13.53 -10.80 2.57
CA VAL A 60 12.43 -11.48 3.26
C VAL A 60 11.12 -11.02 2.65
N SER A 61 10.15 -11.91 2.53
CA SER A 61 8.81 -11.59 2.03
C SER A 61 7.77 -12.11 3.00
N TYR A 62 6.91 -11.22 3.49
CA TYR A 62 5.80 -11.54 4.36
C TYR A 62 4.49 -11.56 3.59
N TYR A 63 3.66 -12.53 3.92
CA TYR A 63 2.29 -12.65 3.45
C TYR A 63 1.38 -12.76 4.66
N VAL A 64 0.68 -11.67 4.95
CA VAL A 64 -0.26 -11.61 6.07
C VAL A 64 -1.68 -11.56 5.52
N TYR A 65 -2.52 -12.45 6.02
CA TYR A 65 -3.95 -12.45 5.68
C TYR A 65 -4.72 -11.80 6.81
N VAL A 66 -5.43 -10.73 6.48
CA VAL A 66 -6.23 -9.97 7.44
C VAL A 66 -7.71 -9.99 7.05
N PRO A 67 -8.64 -9.77 8.01
CA PRO A 67 -10.03 -9.51 7.69
C PRO A 67 -10.18 -8.31 6.75
N ARG A 68 -11.27 -8.28 5.96
CA ARG A 68 -11.56 -7.14 5.05
C ARG A 68 -11.73 -5.80 5.76
N ARG A 69 -12.15 -5.80 7.03
CA ARG A 69 -12.23 -4.60 7.86
C ARG A 69 -11.17 -4.70 8.93
N PHE A 70 -10.04 -4.04 8.71
CA PHE A 70 -8.88 -4.13 9.57
C PHE A 70 -8.01 -2.89 9.40
N ASP A 71 -7.47 -2.41 10.50
CA ASP A 71 -6.55 -1.27 10.51
C ASP A 71 -5.12 -1.78 10.29
N LEU A 72 -4.37 -1.15 9.40
CA LEU A 72 -3.00 -1.53 9.06
C LEU A 72 -2.06 -0.38 9.34
N ASP A 73 -0.94 -0.68 9.98
CA ASP A 73 0.20 0.22 10.10
C ASP A 73 1.44 -0.55 9.62
N LEU A 74 1.95 -0.15 8.46
CA LEU A 74 3.03 -0.84 7.74
C LEU A 74 4.18 0.15 7.51
N ASP A 75 5.33 -0.13 8.10
CA ASP A 75 6.55 0.65 7.88
C ASP A 75 7.66 -0.20 7.25
N ALA A 76 8.27 0.33 6.18
CA ALA A 76 9.30 -0.33 5.41
C ALA A 76 10.43 0.62 5.04
N HIS A 77 11.67 0.33 5.43
CA HIS A 77 12.80 1.09 4.91
C HIS A 77 13.13 0.68 3.47
N ASN A 78 13.16 -0.63 3.21
CA ASN A 78 13.57 -1.14 1.92
C ASN A 78 12.72 -2.33 1.53
N GLY A 79 11.83 -2.12 0.56
CA GLY A 79 10.85 -3.11 0.19
C GLY A 79 9.53 -2.52 -0.27
N GLY A 80 8.86 -3.22 -1.19
CA GLY A 80 7.52 -2.82 -1.62
C GLY A 80 6.46 -3.24 -0.61
N LEU A 81 5.46 -2.37 -0.45
CA LEU A 81 4.25 -2.65 0.32
C LEU A 81 3.09 -2.88 -0.66
N SER A 82 2.31 -3.93 -0.44
CA SER A 82 1.13 -4.22 -1.22
C SER A 82 -0.03 -4.61 -0.33
N VAL A 83 -1.17 -3.97 -0.53
CA VAL A 83 -2.41 -4.26 0.20
C VAL A 83 -3.54 -4.46 -0.80
N ASP A 84 -4.23 -5.59 -0.66
CA ASP A 84 -5.38 -5.96 -1.48
C ASP A 84 -6.63 -6.05 -0.60
N GLY A 85 -7.71 -5.37 -1.00
CA GLY A 85 -9.08 -5.48 -0.51
C GLY A 85 -9.26 -5.41 1.01
N VAL A 86 -8.49 -4.53 1.64
CA VAL A 86 -8.62 -4.18 3.06
C VAL A 86 -9.24 -2.79 3.18
N SER A 87 -10.15 -2.63 4.12
CA SER A 87 -10.81 -1.37 4.46
C SER A 87 -10.61 -1.07 5.96
N GLY A 88 -10.29 0.17 6.31
CA GLY A 88 -9.99 0.55 7.69
C GLY A 88 -9.17 1.83 7.74
N ASN A 89 -8.46 2.04 8.84
CA ASN A 89 -7.39 3.03 8.93
C ASN A 89 -6.08 2.37 8.46
N LEU A 90 -5.60 2.75 7.28
CA LEU A 90 -4.40 2.19 6.67
C LEU A 90 -3.30 3.25 6.62
N ALA A 91 -2.21 3.05 7.35
CA ALA A 91 -0.99 3.82 7.26
C ALA A 91 0.10 2.95 6.61
N LEU A 92 0.59 3.37 5.45
CA LEU A 92 1.66 2.69 4.73
C LEU A 92 2.81 3.66 4.49
N ASN A 93 3.98 3.36 5.02
CA ASN A 93 5.17 4.18 4.84
C ASN A 93 6.30 3.32 4.28
N THR A 94 6.90 3.75 3.17
CA THR A 94 8.12 3.13 2.68
C THR A 94 9.16 4.13 2.21
N HIS A 95 10.44 3.87 2.47
CA HIS A 95 11.50 4.74 1.98
C HIS A 95 11.98 4.32 0.58
N ASN A 96 12.30 3.04 0.39
CA ASN A 96 12.78 2.50 -0.89
C ASN A 96 11.93 1.31 -1.32
N GLY A 97 10.82 1.59 -1.99
CA GLY A 97 9.83 0.57 -2.32
C GLY A 97 8.62 1.13 -3.03
N SER A 98 8.06 0.31 -3.92
CA SER A 98 6.79 0.66 -4.55
C SER A 98 5.63 0.31 -3.63
N VAL A 99 4.57 1.12 -3.66
CA VAL A 99 3.34 0.88 -2.91
C VAL A 99 2.24 0.49 -3.89
N ALA A 100 1.59 -0.64 -3.65
CA ALA A 100 0.50 -1.15 -4.46
C ALA A 100 -0.78 -1.31 -3.62
N LEU A 101 -1.79 -0.49 -3.91
CA LEU A 101 -3.08 -0.52 -3.23
C LEU A 101 -4.15 -1.00 -4.20
N VAL A 102 -4.77 -2.14 -3.94
CA VAL A 102 -5.81 -2.71 -4.79
C VAL A 102 -7.09 -2.86 -3.98
N GLY A 103 -8.16 -2.18 -4.40
CA GLY A 103 -9.47 -2.30 -3.77
C GLY A 103 -9.53 -1.95 -2.30
N VAL A 104 -8.67 -1.04 -1.84
CA VAL A 104 -8.66 -0.55 -0.47
C VAL A 104 -9.80 0.44 -0.21
N GLY A 105 -10.15 0.63 1.07
CA GLY A 105 -11.13 1.62 1.52
C GLY A 105 -10.85 2.13 2.93
N GLY A 106 -11.64 3.08 3.39
CA GLY A 106 -11.54 3.69 4.71
C GLY A 106 -10.79 5.02 4.71
N ASP A 107 -9.89 5.19 5.67
CA ASP A 107 -8.94 6.30 5.75
C ASP A 107 -7.55 5.75 5.42
N VAL A 108 -7.08 6.02 4.20
CA VAL A 108 -5.85 5.42 3.68
C VAL A 108 -4.82 6.50 3.45
N ARG A 109 -3.68 6.37 4.13
CA ARG A 109 -2.50 7.21 3.97
C ARG A 109 -1.34 6.34 3.50
N ALA A 110 -0.80 6.65 2.33
CA ALA A 110 0.32 5.92 1.76
C ALA A 110 1.42 6.87 1.31
N HIS A 111 2.64 6.67 1.82
CA HIS A 111 3.79 7.49 1.49
C HIS A 111 4.94 6.60 1.01
N THR A 112 5.56 6.97 -0.12
CA THR A 112 6.82 6.39 -0.56
C THR A 112 7.84 7.45 -0.97
N GLN A 113 9.10 7.31 -0.55
CA GLN A 113 10.12 8.25 -0.98
C GLN A 113 10.70 7.89 -2.35
N ASN A 114 11.12 6.64 -2.54
CA ASN A 114 11.69 6.13 -3.78
C ASN A 114 10.92 4.89 -4.22
N GLY A 115 9.96 5.09 -5.11
CA GLY A 115 9.15 4.00 -5.64
C GLY A 115 7.88 4.48 -6.31
N SER A 116 7.36 3.65 -7.21
CA SER A 116 6.09 3.93 -7.86
C SER A 116 4.93 3.69 -6.91
N LEU A 117 3.91 4.52 -7.02
CA LEU A 117 2.64 4.35 -6.36
C LEU A 117 1.64 3.81 -7.38
N ASN A 118 1.07 2.63 -7.11
CA ASN A 118 0.04 2.03 -7.93
C ASN A 118 -1.24 1.90 -7.12
N VAL A 119 -2.29 2.60 -7.53
CA VAL A 119 -3.59 2.58 -6.87
C VAL A 119 -4.63 2.08 -7.87
N GLN A 120 -5.29 0.99 -7.52
CA GLN A 120 -6.38 0.41 -8.28
C GLN A 120 -7.66 0.46 -7.46
N LEU A 121 -8.55 1.38 -7.86
CA LEU A 121 -9.85 1.53 -7.21
C LEU A 121 -10.79 0.40 -7.66
N THR A 122 -11.65 -0.06 -6.75
CA THR A 122 -12.66 -1.09 -7.01
C THR A 122 -14.03 -0.66 -6.51
N GLY A 123 -15.09 -1.17 -7.12
CA GLY A 123 -16.48 -0.82 -6.78
C GLY A 123 -16.96 0.40 -7.57
N THR A 124 -17.97 1.09 -7.04
CA THR A 124 -18.63 2.23 -7.71
C THR A 124 -18.34 3.58 -7.05
N ARG A 125 -17.83 3.60 -5.81
CA ARG A 125 -17.49 4.82 -5.05
C ARG A 125 -16.49 4.49 -3.96
N TRP A 126 -15.86 5.54 -3.40
CA TRP A 126 -15.00 5.37 -2.22
C TRP A 126 -15.82 5.03 -0.98
N ASP A 127 -15.39 4.00 -0.25
CA ASP A 127 -16.01 3.57 1.00
C ASP A 127 -15.11 3.97 2.16
N GLY A 128 -15.32 5.17 2.74
CA GLY A 128 -14.50 5.68 3.83
C GLY A 128 -14.34 7.20 3.85
N THR A 129 -13.28 7.66 4.53
CA THR A 129 -12.92 9.07 4.67
C THR A 129 -12.26 9.60 3.40
N GLY A 130 -11.26 8.88 2.87
CA GLY A 130 -10.54 9.26 1.67
C GLY A 130 -9.27 8.45 1.46
N LEU A 131 -8.60 8.69 0.34
CA LEU A 131 -7.27 8.21 0.04
C LEU A 131 -6.34 9.41 -0.06
N ASP A 132 -5.20 9.35 0.61
CA ASP A 132 -4.10 10.26 0.45
C ASP A 132 -2.81 9.48 0.19
N ALA A 133 -2.32 9.53 -1.04
CA ALA A 133 -1.19 8.75 -1.46
C ALA A 133 -0.15 9.64 -2.16
N GLU A 134 1.10 9.57 -1.70
CA GLU A 134 2.18 10.44 -2.15
C GLU A 134 3.44 9.63 -2.45
N THR A 135 4.14 10.04 -3.52
CA THR A 135 5.51 9.58 -3.80
C THR A 135 6.46 10.75 -4.06
N GLN A 136 7.69 10.71 -3.52
CA GLN A 136 8.66 11.76 -3.84
C GLN A 136 9.34 11.49 -5.18
N ASN A 137 9.86 10.29 -5.40
CA ASN A 137 10.57 9.87 -6.61
C ASN A 137 9.94 8.60 -7.16
N GLY A 138 9.03 8.78 -8.11
CA GLY A 138 8.31 7.67 -8.70
C GLY A 138 7.09 8.10 -9.48
N SER A 139 6.66 7.21 -10.38
CA SER A 139 5.42 7.40 -11.11
C SER A 139 4.21 7.04 -10.26
N VAL A 140 3.13 7.77 -10.47
CA VAL A 140 1.81 7.46 -9.92
C VAL A 140 0.98 6.84 -11.02
N ARG A 141 0.47 5.64 -10.79
CA ARG A 141 -0.51 4.99 -11.66
C ARG A 141 -1.81 4.87 -10.90
N LEU A 142 -2.86 5.44 -11.47
CA LEU A 142 -4.21 5.33 -10.94
C LEU A 142 -5.10 4.61 -11.95
N ALA A 143 -5.67 3.48 -11.54
CA ALA A 143 -6.67 2.74 -12.30
C ALA A 143 -8.05 2.96 -11.68
N VAL A 144 -8.93 3.63 -12.43
CA VAL A 144 -10.26 4.03 -11.99
C VAL A 144 -11.31 3.24 -12.78
N PRO A 145 -12.26 2.54 -12.13
CA PRO A 145 -13.39 1.90 -12.79
C PRO A 145 -14.26 2.89 -13.57
N ASP A 146 -14.89 2.40 -14.63
CA ASP A 146 -16.01 3.09 -15.27
C ASP A 146 -17.07 3.54 -14.26
N GLN A 147 -17.54 4.79 -14.41
CA GLN A 147 -18.59 5.40 -13.58
C GLN A 147 -18.28 5.47 -12.06
N TYR A 148 -17.00 5.42 -11.66
CA TYR A 148 -16.64 5.58 -10.26
C TYR A 148 -16.97 6.99 -9.74
N ALA A 149 -17.62 7.09 -8.58
CA ALA A 149 -17.99 8.35 -7.94
C ALA A 149 -16.97 8.76 -6.86
N ALA A 150 -16.15 9.77 -7.17
CA ALA A 150 -15.16 10.35 -6.27
C ALA A 150 -14.67 11.72 -6.77
N GLN A 151 -14.05 12.50 -5.89
CA GLN A 151 -13.26 13.66 -6.28
C GLN A 151 -11.80 13.22 -6.43
N LEU A 152 -11.30 13.13 -7.66
CA LEU A 152 -9.92 12.75 -7.93
C LEU A 152 -9.02 13.99 -7.93
N GLU A 153 -8.01 14.00 -7.07
CA GLU A 153 -6.96 15.00 -7.05
C GLU A 153 -5.62 14.35 -7.37
N THR A 154 -4.93 14.87 -8.37
CA THR A 154 -3.61 14.33 -8.73
C THR A 154 -2.69 15.43 -9.24
N GLY A 155 -1.39 15.24 -9.12
CA GLY A 155 -0.43 16.24 -9.55
C GLY A 155 1.00 15.75 -9.56
N THR A 156 1.85 16.47 -10.30
CA THR A 156 3.30 16.27 -10.30
C THR A 156 4.03 17.61 -10.30
N VAL A 157 5.08 17.76 -9.49
CA VAL A 157 5.93 18.96 -9.55
C VAL A 157 6.83 18.91 -10.79
N ASN A 158 7.52 17.78 -10.99
CA ASN A 158 8.45 17.53 -12.07
C ASN A 158 8.03 16.27 -12.84
N GLY A 159 7.37 16.48 -13.98
CA GLY A 159 6.97 15.41 -14.87
C GLY A 159 5.78 15.78 -15.75
N SER A 160 5.07 14.76 -16.21
CA SER A 160 3.89 14.90 -17.07
C SER A 160 2.71 14.15 -16.49
N ILE A 161 1.51 14.66 -16.75
CA ILE A 161 0.26 14.00 -16.40
C ILE A 161 -0.38 13.49 -17.68
N ARG A 162 -0.70 12.19 -17.72
CA ARG A 162 -1.47 11.55 -18.79
C ARG A 162 -2.76 11.02 -18.20
N THR A 163 -3.88 11.29 -18.86
CA THR A 163 -5.20 10.84 -18.41
C THR A 163 -6.04 10.41 -19.59
N ASP A 164 -6.66 9.24 -19.47
CA ASP A 164 -7.64 8.74 -20.45
C ASP A 164 -9.07 9.18 -20.09
N ILE A 165 -9.26 9.85 -18.95
CA ILE A 165 -10.54 10.37 -18.49
C ILE A 165 -10.76 11.76 -19.11
N PRO A 166 -11.94 12.04 -19.72
CA PRO A 166 -12.24 13.37 -20.26
C PRO A 166 -12.30 14.38 -19.11
N VAL A 167 -11.34 15.30 -19.12
CA VAL A 167 -11.25 16.40 -18.14
C VAL A 167 -11.80 17.67 -18.75
N THR A 168 -12.81 18.26 -18.12
CA THR A 168 -13.22 19.64 -18.41
C THR A 168 -12.20 20.57 -17.76
N LEU A 169 -11.13 20.89 -18.49
CA LEU A 169 -10.10 21.82 -18.03
C LEU A 169 -10.65 23.26 -18.11
N SER A 170 -11.09 23.82 -16.99
CA SER A 170 -11.40 25.25 -16.90
C SER A 170 -10.15 26.01 -16.45
N GLY A 171 -9.45 26.65 -17.39
CA GLY A 171 -8.39 27.64 -17.09
C GLY A 171 -6.96 27.23 -17.46
N ARG A 172 -5.99 27.79 -16.72
CA ARG A 172 -4.54 27.63 -16.94
C ARG A 172 -4.13 26.17 -16.69
N ILE A 173 -3.30 25.61 -17.56
CA ILE A 173 -2.73 24.26 -17.42
C ILE A 173 -1.92 24.20 -16.12
N SER A 174 -2.52 23.70 -15.04
CA SER A 174 -1.86 23.49 -13.75
C SER A 174 -1.23 22.11 -13.69
N ARG A 175 -0.14 22.02 -12.90
CA ARG A 175 0.53 20.75 -12.53
C ARG A 175 -0.26 19.89 -11.55
N GLN A 176 -1.49 20.31 -11.27
CA GLN A 176 -2.45 19.63 -10.40
C GLN A 176 -3.79 19.60 -11.12
N LEU A 177 -4.42 18.44 -11.14
CA LEU A 177 -5.71 18.18 -11.74
C LEU A 177 -6.69 17.80 -10.63
N SER A 178 -7.86 18.42 -10.68
CA SER A 178 -9.00 18.08 -9.84
C SER A 178 -10.13 17.66 -10.77
N ILE A 179 -10.52 16.39 -10.70
CA ILE A 179 -11.42 15.75 -11.64
C ILE A 179 -12.61 15.18 -10.85
N PRO A 180 -13.81 15.76 -10.97
CA PRO A 180 -15.00 15.15 -10.42
C PRO A 180 -15.35 13.90 -11.26
N LEU A 181 -15.36 12.74 -10.62
CA LEU A 181 -15.74 11.46 -11.23
C LEU A 181 -17.16 11.09 -10.78
N GLY A 182 -18.00 10.61 -11.70
CA GLY A 182 -19.30 9.98 -11.36
C GLY A 182 -20.29 10.83 -10.56
N GLY A 183 -20.20 12.17 -10.63
CA GLY A 183 -21.02 13.09 -9.82
C GLY A 183 -20.32 13.63 -8.56
N GLY A 184 -19.03 13.33 -8.37
CA GLY A 184 -18.23 13.75 -7.22
C GLY A 184 -18.22 12.71 -6.10
N GLY A 185 -17.74 13.09 -4.92
CA GLY A 185 -17.70 12.20 -3.76
C GLY A 185 -16.54 12.50 -2.83
N ARG A 186 -16.03 11.46 -2.17
CA ARG A 186 -14.85 11.56 -1.31
C ARG A 186 -13.61 11.85 -2.13
N THR A 187 -12.66 12.52 -1.50
CA THR A 187 -11.38 12.88 -2.13
C THR A 187 -10.47 11.66 -2.20
N ILE A 188 -9.93 11.42 -3.39
CA ILE A 188 -8.88 10.47 -3.67
C ILE A 188 -7.71 11.29 -4.20
N ARG A 189 -6.70 11.46 -3.37
CA ARG A 189 -5.50 12.23 -3.68
C ARG A 189 -4.35 11.29 -3.99
N ALA A 190 -3.72 11.48 -5.15
CA ALA A 190 -2.55 10.73 -5.56
C ALA A 190 -1.52 11.66 -6.23
N THR A 191 -0.43 12.00 -5.56
CA THR A 191 0.54 13.01 -6.02
C THR A 191 1.96 12.48 -6.09
N THR A 192 2.78 13.09 -6.95
CA THR A 192 4.23 12.86 -6.99
C THR A 192 5.02 14.14 -7.03
N THR A 193 6.25 14.14 -6.50
CA THR A 193 7.17 15.28 -6.71
C THR A 193 7.94 15.10 -8.02
N ASN A 194 8.60 13.95 -8.20
CA ASN A 194 9.42 13.65 -9.37
C ASN A 194 8.91 12.37 -10.03
N GLY A 195 8.13 12.55 -11.09
CA GLY A 195 7.54 11.42 -11.80
C GLY A 195 6.37 11.81 -12.68
N SER A 196 5.94 10.83 -13.48
CA SER A 196 4.73 10.99 -14.27
C SER A 196 3.52 10.45 -13.53
N VAL A 197 2.39 11.09 -13.74
CA VAL A 197 1.09 10.62 -13.29
C VAL A 197 0.40 10.02 -14.52
N SER A 198 -0.11 8.80 -14.39
CA SER A 198 -0.93 8.14 -15.40
C SER A 198 -2.25 7.72 -14.78
N ILE A 199 -3.33 8.29 -15.29
CA ILE A 199 -4.69 7.92 -14.93
C ILE A 199 -5.29 7.12 -16.09
N THR A 200 -5.63 5.87 -15.81
CA THR A 200 -6.24 4.95 -16.77
C THR A 200 -7.64 4.59 -16.33
N ARG A 201 -8.56 4.53 -17.29
CA ARG A 201 -9.93 4.09 -17.10
C ARG A 201 -10.04 2.60 -17.44
N ARG A 202 -10.78 1.84 -16.64
CA ARG A 202 -10.93 0.38 -16.79
C ARG A 202 -12.37 -0.09 -16.72
#